data_AF-A8X7S7-F1
#
_entry.id   AF-A8X7S7-F1
#
_cell.length_a   1.000
_cell.length_b   1.000
_cell.length_c   1.000
_cell.angle_alpha   90.00
_cell.angle_beta   90.00
_cell.angle_gamma   90.00
#
_symmetry.space_group_name_H-M   'P 1'
#
loop_
_entity.id
_entity.type
_entity.pdbx_description
1 polymer ?
#
loop_
_entity_poly.entity_id
_entity_poly.type
_entity_poly.pdbx_seq_one_letter_code
_entity_poly.pdbx_strand_id
1 'polypeptide(L)'
;MQPHGYPQMNFDQSQAAWNQAAWSHAFAMSQSNVANTPGGVYPGYIFGHSESSSGSDESMNSRGDPKMSPRYREKRQKNNLAAKKSRKVRKEREMNFAKENQELKEKCAETTKLYQRAVEDVDKMREALNRLVMENNELKVRLAALENGKYQQHNVLREVTNANHYNIEPKYELERLG
;
A
#
# COMPACT_ATOMS: atom_id res chain seq x y z
N MET A 1 -6.82 29.99 43.36
CA MET A 1 -7.11 28.81 42.52
C MET A 1 -6.50 29.04 41.15
N GLN A 2 -5.54 28.21 40.74
CA GLN A 2 -4.88 28.33 39.44
C GLN A 2 -5.59 27.43 38.42
N PRO A 3 -5.87 27.88 37.18
CA PRO A 3 -6.42 27.03 36.15
C PRO A 3 -5.33 26.16 35.53
N HIS A 4 -5.59 24.85 35.44
CA HIS A 4 -4.72 23.88 34.79
C HIS A 4 -4.71 24.12 33.26
N GLY A 5 -3.50 24.30 32.71
CA GLY A 5 -3.27 24.36 31.27
C GLY A 5 -3.39 22.98 30.63
N TYR A 6 -4.11 22.89 29.52
CA TYR A 6 -4.12 21.71 28.67
C TYR A 6 -2.81 21.63 27.86
N PRO A 7 -2.23 20.43 27.69
CA PRO A 7 -1.07 20.27 26.82
C PRO A 7 -1.47 20.50 25.37
N GLN A 8 -0.85 21.51 24.75
CA GLN A 8 -0.99 21.80 23.33
C GLN A 8 -0.27 20.69 22.55
N MET A 9 -1.02 19.77 21.93
CA MET A 9 -0.44 18.77 21.05
C MET A 9 -0.10 19.43 19.71
N ASN A 10 1.20 19.55 19.42
CA ASN A 10 1.69 19.96 18.10
C ASN A 10 1.22 18.93 17.06
N PHE A 11 0.32 19.35 16.18
CA PHE A 11 -0.12 18.55 15.05
C PHE A 11 0.98 18.60 13.98
N ASP A 12 1.70 17.50 13.80
CA ASP A 12 2.68 17.36 12.72
C ASP A 12 1.96 17.33 11.37
N GLN A 13 2.04 18.44 10.65
CA GLN A 13 1.37 18.67 9.38
C GLN A 13 1.86 17.73 8.26
N SER A 14 3.01 17.08 8.44
CA SER A 14 3.59 16.17 7.44
C SER A 14 2.86 14.81 7.34
N GLN A 15 2.19 14.35 8.42
CA GLN A 15 1.36 13.14 8.40
C GLN A 15 -0.06 13.38 7.85
N ALA A 16 -0.54 14.63 7.88
CA ALA A 16 -1.87 14.99 7.38
C ALA A 16 -1.96 14.94 5.84
N ALA A 17 -0.84 15.18 5.14
CA ALA A 17 -0.79 15.20 3.67
C ALA A 17 -1.03 13.81 3.05
N TRP A 18 -0.48 12.75 3.64
CA TRP A 18 -0.71 11.37 3.17
C TRP A 18 -2.13 10.89 3.44
N ASN A 19 -2.74 11.33 4.55
CA ASN A 19 -4.12 11.00 4.86
C ASN A 19 -5.11 11.67 3.90
N GLN A 20 -4.91 12.92 3.49
CA GLN A 20 -5.85 13.57 2.55
C GLN A 20 -5.94 12.85 1.19
N ALA A 21 -4.83 12.34 0.66
CA ALA A 21 -4.81 11.61 -0.60
C ALA A 21 -5.49 10.23 -0.51
N ALA A 22 -5.40 9.56 0.65
CA ALA A 22 -6.07 8.29 0.88
C ALA A 22 -7.60 8.44 1.01
N TRP A 23 -8.06 9.52 1.65
CA TRP A 23 -9.50 9.80 1.83
C TRP A 23 -10.19 10.22 0.52
N SER A 24 -9.51 10.99 -0.34
CA SER A 24 -10.06 11.39 -1.65
C SER A 24 -10.21 10.20 -2.60
N HIS A 25 -9.29 9.24 -2.58
CA HIS A 25 -9.43 7.99 -3.35
C HIS A 25 -10.54 7.08 -2.81
N ALA A 26 -10.74 6.99 -1.49
CA ALA A 26 -11.81 6.19 -0.90
C ALA A 26 -13.21 6.76 -1.22
N PHE A 27 -13.36 8.09 -1.25
CA PHE A 27 -14.63 8.74 -1.61
C PHE A 27 -14.94 8.60 -3.10
N ALA A 28 -13.93 8.62 -3.98
CA ALA A 28 -14.09 8.40 -5.41
C ALA A 28 -14.47 6.94 -5.75
N MET A 29 -13.87 5.94 -5.09
CA MET A 29 -14.25 4.53 -5.28
C MET A 29 -15.61 4.18 -4.69
N SER A 30 -16.06 4.92 -3.67
CA SER A 30 -17.42 4.80 -3.12
C SER A 30 -18.49 5.21 -4.14
N GLN A 31 -18.19 6.04 -5.13
CA GLN A 31 -19.16 6.43 -6.16
C GLN A 31 -19.24 5.43 -7.32
N SER A 32 -18.15 4.72 -7.64
CA SER A 32 -18.15 3.73 -8.73
C SER A 32 -18.80 2.38 -8.37
N ASN A 33 -18.93 2.07 -7.07
CA ASN A 33 -19.53 0.80 -6.61
C ASN A 33 -21.05 0.85 -6.34
N VAL A 34 -21.68 2.02 -6.44
CA VAL A 34 -23.14 2.17 -6.22
C VAL A 34 -23.96 1.70 -7.42
N ALA A 35 -23.33 1.47 -8.58
CA ALA A 35 -24.01 1.12 -9.82
C ALA A 35 -24.53 -0.33 -9.89
N ASN A 36 -24.12 -1.23 -8.99
CA ASN A 36 -24.47 -2.66 -9.06
C ASN A 36 -25.36 -3.17 -7.91
N THR A 37 -26.00 -2.28 -7.14
CA THR A 37 -27.03 -2.71 -6.17
C THR A 37 -28.42 -2.65 -6.81
N PRO A 38 -29.13 -3.78 -6.99
CA PRO A 38 -30.52 -3.72 -7.45
C PRO A 38 -31.38 -3.18 -6.30
N GLY A 39 -31.68 -1.88 -6.33
CA GLY A 39 -32.63 -1.23 -5.40
C GLY A 39 -32.19 0.08 -4.74
N GLY A 40 -31.11 0.73 -5.18
CA GLY A 40 -30.70 2.04 -4.65
C GLY A 40 -31.45 3.21 -5.29
N VAL A 41 -32.63 3.56 -4.77
CA VAL A 41 -33.36 4.79 -5.14
C VAL A 41 -32.64 5.99 -4.50
N TYR A 42 -32.20 6.94 -5.33
CA TYR A 42 -31.60 8.21 -4.92
C TYR A 42 -32.60 9.07 -4.10
N PRO A 43 -32.14 9.87 -3.11
CA PRO A 43 -33.00 10.82 -2.42
C PRO A 43 -33.07 12.11 -3.24
N GLY A 44 -34.16 12.31 -3.97
CA GLY A 44 -34.40 13.58 -4.65
C GLY A 44 -35.52 13.51 -5.67
N TYR A 45 -36.77 13.32 -5.23
CA TYR A 45 -37.93 13.89 -5.94
C TYR A 45 -39.18 13.90 -5.02
N ILE A 46 -39.52 15.11 -4.59
CA ILE A 46 -40.84 15.71 -4.36
C ILE A 46 -42.04 14.78 -4.11
N PHE A 47 -42.63 15.00 -2.93
CA PHE A 47 -44.01 14.75 -2.49
C PHE A 47 -45.06 14.62 -3.62
N GLY A 48 -45.70 13.46 -3.72
CA GLY A 48 -46.87 13.21 -4.57
C GLY A 48 -47.76 12.14 -3.96
N HIS A 49 -48.79 12.56 -3.24
CA HIS A 49 -49.92 11.70 -2.84
C HIS A 49 -50.79 11.35 -4.05
N SER A 50 -51.29 10.09 -4.09
CA SER A 50 -52.41 9.50 -4.88
C SER A 50 -51.92 8.24 -5.62
N GLU A 51 -52.48 7.04 -5.55
CA GLU A 51 -53.80 6.53 -5.16
C GLU A 51 -53.64 5.07 -4.68
N SER A 52 -54.29 4.70 -3.58
CA SER A 52 -54.51 3.29 -3.26
C SER A 52 -56.00 3.00 -3.33
N SER A 53 -56.50 2.78 -4.54
CA SER A 53 -57.81 2.20 -4.78
C SER A 53 -57.73 0.69 -4.52
N SER A 54 -58.07 0.28 -3.29
CA SER A 54 -58.46 -1.10 -3.01
C SER A 54 -59.77 -1.02 -2.24
N GLY A 55 -60.86 -0.90 -3.01
CA GLY A 55 -62.20 -1.09 -2.51
C GLY A 55 -62.32 -2.51 -1.96
N SER A 56 -62.31 -2.62 -0.63
CA SER A 56 -62.77 -3.81 0.07
C SER A 56 -64.15 -3.47 0.59
N ASP A 57 -65.15 -4.00 -0.10
CA ASP A 57 -66.54 -4.12 0.34
C ASP A 57 -66.58 -4.76 1.74
N GLU A 58 -66.67 -3.93 2.78
CA GLU A 58 -66.86 -4.35 4.16
C GLU A 58 -68.37 -4.60 4.36
N SER A 59 -68.78 -5.80 3.97
CA SER A 59 -70.09 -6.37 4.28
C SER A 59 -70.42 -6.18 5.77
N MET A 60 -71.54 -5.48 5.99
CA MET A 60 -72.08 -5.05 7.27
C MET A 60 -72.30 -6.20 8.25
N ASN A 61 -71.41 -6.33 9.24
CA ASN A 61 -71.76 -6.94 10.52
C ASN A 61 -70.89 -6.37 11.66
N SER A 62 -71.06 -5.07 11.92
CA SER A 62 -70.34 -4.33 12.97
C SER A 62 -70.97 -4.56 14.34
N ARG A 63 -70.52 -5.59 15.06
CA ARG A 63 -70.66 -5.67 16.53
C ARG A 63 -69.54 -6.43 17.25
N GLY A 64 -68.61 -7.06 16.52
CA GLY A 64 -67.43 -7.73 17.10
C GLY A 64 -66.19 -6.85 17.07
N ASP A 65 -65.32 -6.96 18.07
CA ASP A 65 -63.99 -6.32 18.06
C ASP A 65 -63.26 -6.71 16.76
N PRO A 66 -62.87 -5.75 15.90
CA PRO A 66 -62.14 -6.01 14.66
C PRO A 66 -60.88 -6.86 14.85
N LYS A 67 -60.29 -6.86 16.06
CA LYS A 67 -59.11 -7.66 16.41
C LYS A 67 -59.38 -9.16 16.51
N MET A 68 -60.65 -9.55 16.66
CA MET A 68 -61.07 -10.95 16.74
C MET A 68 -61.47 -11.52 15.38
N SER A 69 -61.56 -10.67 14.34
CA SER A 69 -61.81 -11.12 12.96
C SER A 69 -60.71 -12.11 12.50
N PRO A 70 -61.08 -13.27 11.92
CA PRO A 70 -60.12 -14.22 11.37
C PRO A 70 -59.15 -13.57 10.38
N ARG A 71 -59.64 -12.70 9.50
CA ARG A 71 -58.84 -11.95 8.51
C ARG A 71 -57.80 -11.05 9.19
N TYR A 72 -58.18 -10.39 10.29
CA TYR A 72 -57.25 -9.56 11.07
C TYR A 72 -56.17 -10.41 11.75
N ARG A 73 -56.56 -11.52 12.38
CA ARG A 73 -55.61 -12.43 13.05
C ARG A 73 -54.58 -12.98 12.07
N GLU A 74 -55.01 -13.44 10.90
CA GLU A 74 -54.10 -13.91 9.85
C GLU A 74 -53.14 -12.81 9.37
N LYS A 75 -53.64 -11.59 9.14
CA LYS A 75 -52.80 -10.44 8.74
C LYS A 75 -51.75 -10.14 9.81
N ARG A 76 -52.12 -10.15 11.09
CA ARG A 76 -51.19 -9.92 12.20
C ARG A 76 -50.18 -11.05 12.36
N GLN A 77 -50.58 -12.31 12.21
CA GLN A 77 -49.68 -13.46 12.23
C GLN A 77 -48.64 -13.38 11.10
N LYS A 78 -49.07 -13.11 9.86
CA LYS A 78 -48.16 -12.92 8.71
C LYS A 78 -47.19 -11.76 8.93
N ASN A 79 -47.67 -10.62 9.45
CA ASN A 79 -46.82 -9.48 9.75
C ASN A 79 -45.80 -9.78 10.87
N ASN A 80 -46.22 -10.47 11.94
CA ASN A 80 -45.31 -10.87 13.02
C ASN A 80 -44.22 -11.83 12.53
N LEU A 81 -44.56 -12.79 11.65
CA LEU A 81 -43.60 -13.69 11.02
C LEU A 81 -42.62 -12.92 10.13
N ALA A 82 -43.12 -11.99 9.31
CA ALA A 82 -42.27 -11.13 8.47
C ALA A 82 -41.33 -10.25 9.31
N ALA A 83 -41.83 -9.67 10.41
CA ALA A 83 -41.02 -8.88 11.34
C ALA A 83 -39.93 -9.73 12.02
N LYS A 84 -40.25 -10.97 12.43
CA LYS A 84 -39.27 -11.91 12.99
C LYS A 84 -38.20 -12.26 11.96
N LYS A 85 -38.58 -12.53 10.72
CA LYS A 85 -37.64 -12.80 9.61
C LYS A 85 -36.75 -11.58 9.34
N SER A 86 -37.33 -10.38 9.26
CA SER A 86 -36.60 -9.13 9.06
C SER A 86 -35.56 -8.88 10.16
N ARG A 87 -35.94 -9.05 11.43
CA ARG A 87 -35.01 -8.94 12.57
C ARG A 87 -33.88 -9.96 12.49
N LYS A 88 -34.16 -11.20 12.08
CA LYS A 88 -33.11 -12.23 11.90
C LYS A 88 -32.10 -11.82 10.83
N VAL A 89 -32.58 -11.41 9.65
CA VAL A 89 -31.71 -10.97 8.54
C VAL A 89 -30.88 -9.75 8.91
N ARG A 90 -31.43 -8.82 9.68
CA ARG A 90 -30.66 -7.68 10.19
C ARG A 90 -29.51 -8.13 11.11
N LYS A 91 -29.80 -8.98 12.09
CA LYS A 91 -28.78 -9.51 13.02
C LYS A 91 -27.68 -10.30 12.28
N GLU A 92 -28.06 -11.08 11.28
CA GLU A 92 -27.13 -11.84 10.46
C GLU A 92 -26.22 -10.92 9.64
N ARG A 93 -26.76 -9.86 9.03
CA ARG A 93 -25.95 -8.85 8.34
C ARG A 93 -24.99 -8.14 9.29
N GLU A 94 -25.46 -7.73 10.47
CA GLU A 94 -24.62 -7.08 11.48
C GLU A 94 -23.48 -8.00 11.95
N MET A 95 -23.76 -9.29 12.15
CA MET A 95 -22.73 -10.29 12.49
C MET A 95 -21.72 -10.47 11.34
N ASN A 96 -22.20 -10.59 10.11
CA ASN A 96 -21.33 -10.76 8.94
C ASN A 96 -20.41 -9.56 8.74
N PHE A 97 -20.92 -8.33 8.89
CA PHE A 97 -20.10 -7.13 8.82
C PHE A 97 -19.06 -7.07 9.95
N ALA A 98 -19.42 -7.48 11.16
CA ALA A 98 -18.46 -7.54 12.27
C ALA A 98 -17.33 -8.54 11.97
N LYS A 99 -17.67 -9.72 11.43
CA LYS A 99 -16.71 -10.75 11.03
C LYS A 99 -15.80 -10.28 9.89
N GLU A 100 -16.37 -9.73 8.83
CA GLU A 100 -15.61 -9.21 7.68
C GLU A 100 -14.65 -8.08 8.10
N ASN A 101 -15.10 -7.18 8.97
CA ASN A 101 -14.25 -6.10 9.48
C ASN A 101 -13.08 -6.65 10.33
N GLN A 102 -13.31 -7.71 11.11
CA GLN A 102 -12.23 -8.38 11.81
C GLN A 102 -11.22 -9.04 10.85
N GLU A 103 -11.70 -9.78 9.85
CA GLU A 103 -10.84 -10.41 8.83
C GLU A 103 -10.02 -9.35 8.06
N LEU A 104 -10.63 -8.21 7.72
CA LEU A 104 -9.94 -7.11 7.05
C LEU A 104 -8.84 -6.51 7.94
N LYS A 105 -9.09 -6.33 9.24
CA LYS A 105 -8.06 -5.84 10.17
C LYS A 105 -6.89 -6.80 10.26
N GLU A 106 -7.14 -8.10 10.33
CA GLU A 106 -6.10 -9.14 10.36
C GLU A 106 -5.27 -9.12 9.07
N LYS A 107 -5.92 -9.07 7.90
CA LYS A 107 -5.25 -8.96 6.60
C LYS A 107 -4.42 -7.68 6.46
N CYS A 108 -4.94 -6.54 6.91
CA CYS A 108 -4.18 -5.29 6.90
C CYS A 108 -2.94 -5.37 7.81
N ALA A 109 -3.08 -5.96 8.99
CA ALA A 109 -1.94 -6.15 9.90
C ALA A 109 -0.88 -7.08 9.31
N GLU A 110 -1.29 -8.18 8.68
CA GLU A 110 -0.38 -9.12 8.01
C GLU A 110 0.34 -8.44 6.82
N THR A 111 -0.42 -7.74 5.98
CA THR A 111 0.13 -7.02 4.82
C THR A 111 1.12 -5.95 5.25
N THR A 112 0.84 -5.24 6.34
CA THR A 112 1.76 -4.24 6.92
C THR A 112 3.07 -4.90 7.38
N LYS A 113 3.00 -6.07 8.03
CA LYS A 113 4.21 -6.82 8.43
C LYS A 113 5.03 -7.29 7.23
N LEU A 114 4.37 -7.78 6.18
CA LEU A 114 5.05 -8.20 4.95
C LEU A 114 5.72 -7.01 4.26
N TYR A 115 5.04 -5.87 4.20
CA TYR A 115 5.60 -4.65 3.66
C TYR A 115 6.84 -4.18 4.44
N GLN A 116 6.76 -4.18 5.77
CA GLN A 116 7.91 -3.84 6.63
C GLN A 116 9.11 -4.75 6.36
N ARG A 117 8.90 -6.07 6.28
CA ARG A 117 9.97 -7.02 5.94
C ARG A 117 10.58 -6.74 4.57
N ALA A 118 9.74 -6.47 3.57
CA ALA A 118 10.22 -6.15 2.22
C ALA A 118 11.07 -4.87 2.20
N VAL A 119 10.67 -3.85 2.96
CA VAL A 119 11.46 -2.61 3.12
C VAL A 119 12.82 -2.92 3.79
N GLU A 120 12.82 -3.68 4.88
CA GLU A 120 14.06 -4.09 5.56
C GLU A 120 15.01 -4.86 4.63
N ASP A 121 14.47 -5.75 3.79
CA ASP A 121 15.28 -6.52 2.85
C ASP A 121 15.83 -5.65 1.72
N VAL A 122 15.08 -4.66 1.24
CA VAL A 122 15.57 -3.65 0.29
C VAL A 122 16.70 -2.83 0.91
N ASP A 123 16.57 -2.41 2.16
CA ASP A 123 17.63 -1.66 2.85
C ASP A 123 18.91 -2.50 3.01
N LYS A 124 18.80 -3.77 3.39
CA LYS A 124 19.95 -4.71 3.42
C LYS A 124 20.61 -4.87 2.06
N MET A 125 19.82 -5.02 0.99
CA MET A 125 20.36 -5.11 -0.37
C MET A 125 21.06 -3.82 -0.80
N ARG A 126 20.51 -2.66 -0.43
CA ARG A 126 21.14 -1.35 -0.70
C ARG A 126 22.48 -1.21 0.02
N GLU A 127 22.55 -1.62 1.29
CA GLU A 127 23.82 -1.64 2.03
C GLU A 127 24.84 -2.59 1.38
N ALA A 128 24.43 -3.80 0.98
CA ALA A 128 25.29 -4.75 0.31
C ALA A 128 25.83 -4.20 -1.03
N LEU A 129 24.96 -3.55 -1.82
CA LEU A 129 25.34 -2.89 -3.06
C LEU A 129 26.37 -1.79 -2.81
N ASN A 130 26.15 -0.94 -1.80
CA ASN A 130 27.09 0.13 -1.46
C ASN A 130 28.46 -0.41 -1.05
N ARG A 131 28.52 -1.53 -0.30
CA ARG A 131 29.78 -2.20 0.05
C ARG A 131 30.51 -2.69 -1.21
N LEU A 132 29.80 -3.36 -2.11
CA LEU A 132 30.38 -3.84 -3.37
C LEU A 132 30.90 -2.69 -4.25
N VAL A 133 30.20 -1.56 -4.31
CA VAL A 133 30.65 -0.37 -5.04
C VAL A 133 31.95 0.17 -4.44
N MET A 134 32.06 0.25 -3.11
CA MET A 134 33.27 0.69 -2.42
C MET A 134 34.45 -0.25 -2.71
N GLU A 135 34.25 -1.56 -2.58
CA GLU A 135 35.27 -2.57 -2.89
C GLU A 135 35.72 -2.48 -4.36
N ASN A 136 34.78 -2.30 -5.29
CA ASN A 136 35.11 -2.14 -6.72
C ASN A 136 35.96 -0.90 -6.97
N ASN A 137 35.65 0.22 -6.31
CA ASN A 137 36.42 1.45 -6.40
C ASN A 137 37.83 1.28 -5.81
N GLU A 138 37.98 0.60 -4.67
CA GLU A 138 39.28 0.27 -4.11
C GLU A 138 40.11 -0.58 -5.06
N LEU A 139 39.50 -1.62 -5.66
CA LEU A 139 40.18 -2.49 -6.62
C LEU A 139 40.63 -1.71 -7.86
N LYS A 140 39.81 -0.79 -8.38
CA LYS A 140 40.19 0.11 -9.48
C LYS A 140 41.40 0.96 -9.13
N VAL A 141 41.43 1.55 -7.93
CA VAL A 141 42.58 2.35 -7.46
C VAL A 141 43.84 1.49 -7.34
N ARG A 142 43.73 0.30 -6.75
CA ARG A 142 44.86 -0.65 -6.64
C ARG A 142 45.38 -1.08 -8.02
N LEU A 143 44.49 -1.34 -8.97
CA LEU A 143 44.83 -1.74 -10.33
C LEU A 143 45.56 -0.60 -11.06
N ALA A 144 45.07 0.63 -10.96
CA ALA A 144 45.74 1.82 -11.50
C ALA A 144 47.14 2.04 -10.89
N ALA A 145 47.30 1.81 -9.58
CA ALA A 145 48.60 1.89 -8.92
C ALA A 145 49.60 0.84 -9.44
N LEU A 146 49.14 -0.39 -9.68
CA LEU A 146 49.97 -1.46 -10.24
C LEU A 146 50.36 -1.19 -11.70
N GLU A 147 49.45 -0.65 -12.52
CA GLU A 147 49.77 -0.25 -13.89
C GLU A 147 50.85 0.83 -13.93
N ASN A 148 50.71 1.88 -13.10
CA ASN A 148 51.74 2.93 -12.98
C ASN A 148 53.10 2.37 -12.51
N GLY A 149 53.10 1.40 -11.58
CA GLY A 149 54.33 0.73 -11.14
C GLY A 149 55.03 -0.06 -12.24
N LYS A 150 54.28 -0.73 -13.13
CA LYS A 150 54.85 -1.44 -14.30
C LYS A 150 55.49 -0.49 -15.29
N TYR A 151 54.87 0.66 -15.58
CA TYR A 151 55.46 1.67 -16.46
C TYR A 151 56.78 2.22 -15.89
N GLN A 152 56.87 2.43 -14.58
CA GLN A 152 58.12 2.85 -13.95
C GLN A 152 59.21 1.79 -14.01
N GLN A 153 58.90 0.51 -13.74
CA GLN A 153 59.88 -0.58 -13.86
C GLN A 153 60.39 -0.75 -15.31
N HIS A 154 59.50 -0.63 -16.30
CA HIS A 154 59.87 -0.76 -17.71
C HIS A 154 60.75 0.40 -18.18
N ASN A 155 60.53 1.61 -17.66
CA ASN A 155 61.39 2.77 -17.94
C ASN A 155 62.77 2.63 -17.30
N VAL A 156 62.85 2.18 -16.04
CA VAL A 156 64.13 1.93 -15.36
C VAL A 156 64.95 0.86 -16.10
N LEU A 157 64.33 -0.25 -16.53
CA LEU A 157 65.01 -1.26 -17.33
C LEU A 157 65.48 -0.71 -18.68
N ARG A 158 64.68 0.12 -19.35
CA ARG A 158 65.06 0.76 -20.62
C ARG A 158 66.23 1.73 -20.44
N GLU A 159 66.23 2.52 -19.38
CA GLU A 159 67.31 3.46 -19.05
C GLU A 159 68.61 2.71 -18.72
N VAL A 160 68.56 1.64 -17.93
CA VAL A 160 69.72 0.79 -17.64
C VAL A 160 70.24 0.08 -18.90
N THR A 161 69.34 -0.41 -19.76
CA THR A 161 69.72 -1.08 -21.02
C THR A 161 70.33 -0.11 -22.02
N ASN A 162 69.79 1.11 -22.13
CA ASN A 162 70.34 2.16 -22.98
C ASN A 162 71.68 2.70 -22.46
N ALA A 163 71.83 2.84 -21.14
CA ALA A 163 73.10 3.25 -20.52
C ALA A 163 74.23 2.22 -20.74
N ASN A 164 73.90 0.93 -20.75
CA ASN A 164 74.87 -0.13 -21.06
C ASN A 164 75.18 -0.27 -22.56
N HIS A 165 74.34 0.24 -23.45
CA HIS A 165 74.54 0.14 -24.91
C HIS A 165 75.71 1.00 -25.42
N TYR A 166 76.15 1.99 -24.64
CA TYR A 166 77.28 2.86 -25.00
C TYR A 166 78.65 2.37 -24.47
N ASN A 167 78.69 1.28 -23.69
CA ASN A 167 79.94 0.69 -23.16
C ASN A 167 80.41 -0.55 -23.93
N ILE A 168 79.80 -0.87 -25.07
CA ILE A 168 80.26 -1.95 -25.94
C ILE A 168 81.32 -1.37 -26.87
N GLU A 169 82.58 -1.37 -26.43
CA GLU A 169 83.71 -1.09 -27.31
C GLU A 169 83.71 -2.10 -28.49
N PRO A 170 83.80 -1.64 -29.75
CA PRO A 170 83.94 -2.54 -30.88
C PRO A 170 85.32 -3.20 -30.80
N LYS A 171 85.34 -4.50 -30.49
CA LYS A 171 86.55 -5.33 -30.36
C LYS A 171 87.33 -5.57 -31.67
N TYR A 172 87.10 -4.80 -32.73
CA TYR A 172 87.59 -5.13 -34.07
C TYR A 172 88.12 -3.94 -34.87
N GLU A 173 88.97 -3.08 -34.29
CA GLU A 173 89.80 -2.16 -35.09
C GLU A 173 91.20 -2.03 -34.49
N LEU A 174 92.03 -3.07 -34.61
CA LEU A 174 93.46 -3.00 -34.24
C LEU A 174 94.36 -3.93 -35.09
N GLU A 175 94.04 -4.14 -36.37
CA GLU A 175 94.93 -4.82 -37.34
C GLU A 175 95.09 -4.07 -38.69
N ARG A 176 94.85 -2.76 -38.72
CA ARG A 176 95.29 -1.91 -39.85
C ARG A 176 95.79 -0.58 -39.33
N LEU A 177 97.06 -0.55 -38.91
CA LEU A 177 98.01 0.56 -38.97
C LEU A 177 99.12 0.24 -37.95
N GLY A 178 100.23 -0.31 -38.44
CA GLY A 178 101.41 -0.67 -37.67
C GLY A 178 102.20 -1.77 -38.34
#